data_AF-A0AAD4LMV2-F1
#
_entry.id   AF-A0AAD4LMV2-F1
#
_cell.length_a   1.000
_cell.length_b   1.000
_cell.length_c   1.000
_cell.angle_alpha   90.00
_cell.angle_beta   90.00
_cell.angle_gamma   90.00
#
_symmetry.space_group_name_H-M   'P 1'
#
loop_
_entity.id
_entity.type
_entity.pdbx_description
1 polymer ?
#
loop_
_entity_poly.entity_id
_entity_poly.type
_entity_poly.pdbx_seq_one_letter_code
_entity_poly.pdbx_strand_id
1 'polypeptide(L)'
;LHQMLQGIMKHLIAWLTCSGLFGTGQIDVQCQSLPPNHHIRTFSNGILTMSHVLGQEHKDMCQILLGLIVDLPLPSVLRTPTTEVHALLDFLYLAQFPSQTTNTVAQLDSSLAWFHNNKAIFVDLGVCKHFNTPKLHLLMHYSPLIALFGTTDNYNTEQTEQLHIDFTKDAYHVTNHKDEYPQMTIWLERREKLQQHTVFIKFQ
;
A
#
# COMPACT_ATOMS: atom_id res chain seq x y z
N LEU A 1 1.44 -2.60 -7.40
CA LEU A 1 1.41 -2.85 -5.93
C LEU A 1 0.29 -2.13 -5.16
N HIS A 2 -0.21 -1.00 -5.68
CA HIS A 2 -1.27 -0.18 -5.08
C HIS A 2 -2.48 -0.96 -4.55
N GLN A 3 -2.94 -1.99 -5.27
CA GLN A 3 -4.07 -2.85 -4.86
C GLN A 3 -3.81 -3.59 -3.54
N MET A 4 -2.56 -3.96 -3.26
CA MET A 4 -2.20 -4.65 -2.02
C MET A 4 -2.16 -3.68 -0.84
N LEU A 5 -1.56 -2.51 -1.01
CA LEU A 5 -1.49 -1.47 0.03
C LEU A 5 -2.88 -0.89 0.34
N GLN A 6 -3.61 -0.41 -0.66
CA GLN A 6 -4.95 0.17 -0.46
C GLN A 6 -6.06 -0.86 -0.25
N GLY A 7 -5.81 -2.12 -0.59
CA GLY A 7 -6.74 -3.21 -0.36
C GLY A 7 -6.49 -3.89 0.97
N ILE A 8 -5.46 -4.71 0.99
CA ILE A 8 -5.24 -5.69 2.05
C ILE A 8 -4.61 -5.04 3.27
N MET A 9 -3.56 -4.24 3.09
CA MET A 9 -2.89 -3.58 4.22
C MET A 9 -3.81 -2.56 4.89
N LYS A 10 -4.61 -1.82 4.12
CA LYS A 10 -5.67 -0.97 4.65
C LYS A 10 -6.63 -1.73 5.56
N HIS A 11 -7.13 -2.89 5.12
CA HIS A 11 -8.03 -3.71 5.93
C HIS A 11 -7.32 -4.32 7.15
N LEU A 12 -6.07 -4.78 6.98
CA LEU A 12 -5.27 -5.32 8.06
C LEU A 12 -5.04 -4.29 9.17
N ILE A 13 -4.62 -3.08 8.80
CA ILE A 13 -4.42 -1.97 9.72
C ILE A 13 -5.77 -1.67 10.41
N ALA A 14 -6.87 -1.56 9.67
CA ALA A 14 -8.20 -1.31 10.23
C ALA A 14 -8.67 -2.41 11.22
N TRP A 15 -8.33 -3.68 10.99
CA TRP A 15 -8.64 -4.76 11.91
C TRP A 15 -7.83 -4.65 13.19
N LEU A 16 -6.53 -4.36 13.08
CA LEU A 16 -5.64 -4.22 14.23
C LEU A 16 -5.96 -2.97 15.06
N THR A 17 -6.40 -1.90 14.40
CA THR A 17 -6.76 -0.63 15.02
C THR A 17 -8.19 -0.57 15.54
N CYS A 18 -8.94 -1.67 15.42
CA CYS A 18 -10.28 -1.77 15.97
C CYS A 18 -10.23 -1.56 17.50
N SER A 19 -11.06 -0.63 18.00
CA SER A 19 -11.08 -0.22 19.41
C SER A 19 -11.35 -1.37 20.40
N GLY A 20 -11.98 -2.46 19.94
CA GLY A 20 -12.25 -3.64 20.74
C GLY A 20 -11.08 -4.62 20.88
N LEU A 21 -9.99 -4.47 20.12
CA LEU A 21 -8.92 -5.47 20.06
C LEU A 21 -7.89 -5.28 21.19
N PHE A 22 -7.15 -4.16 21.17
CA PHE A 22 -6.12 -3.86 22.18
C PHE A 22 -6.57 -2.80 23.19
N GLY A 23 -7.79 -2.28 23.07
CA GLY A 23 -8.27 -1.11 23.79
C GLY A 23 -7.95 0.20 23.07
N THR A 24 -8.68 1.25 23.43
CA THR A 24 -8.59 2.56 22.76
C THR A 24 -7.22 3.20 22.96
N GLY A 25 -6.51 3.50 21.85
CA GLY A 25 -5.29 4.31 21.87
C GLY A 25 -3.99 3.57 22.19
N GLN A 26 -4.00 2.27 22.51
CA GLN A 26 -2.77 1.53 22.83
C GLN A 26 -1.78 1.50 21.67
N ILE A 27 -2.27 1.31 20.45
CA ILE A 27 -1.43 1.34 19.23
C ILE A 27 -0.81 2.73 19.04
N ASP A 28 -1.54 3.81 19.32
CA ASP A 28 -1.01 5.17 19.19
C ASP A 28 0.05 5.45 20.25
N VAL A 29 -0.14 4.99 21.49
CA VAL A 29 0.86 5.10 22.57
C VAL A 29 2.14 4.37 22.18
N GLN A 30 2.03 3.14 21.66
CA GLN A 30 3.19 2.38 21.19
C GLN A 30 3.85 3.04 19.97
N CYS A 31 3.06 3.66 19.10
CA CYS A 31 3.59 4.37 17.94
C CYS A 31 4.36 5.64 18.35
N GLN A 32 3.92 6.31 19.40
CA GLN A 32 4.58 7.50 19.96
C GLN A 32 5.84 7.15 20.76
N SER A 33 5.94 5.93 21.29
CA SER A 33 7.11 5.45 22.04
C SER A 33 8.25 4.96 21.13
N LEU A 34 8.02 4.84 19.82
CA LEU A 34 9.06 4.44 18.88
C LEU A 34 10.23 5.44 18.89
N PRO A 35 11.47 4.96 19.01
CA PRO A 35 12.63 5.85 18.97
C PRO A 35 12.75 6.49 17.58
N PRO A 36 13.27 7.73 17.49
CA PRO A 36 13.52 8.39 16.23
C PRO A 36 14.41 7.53 15.33
N ASN A 37 14.00 7.33 14.08
CA ASN A 37 14.75 6.55 13.10
C ASN A 37 14.78 7.31 11.76
N HIS A 38 15.94 7.37 11.12
CA HIS A 38 16.10 8.06 9.84
C HIS A 38 15.45 7.33 8.65
N HIS A 39 15.16 6.04 8.80
CA HIS A 39 14.63 5.18 7.73
C HIS A 39 13.13 4.90 7.86
N ILE A 40 12.49 5.33 8.95
CA ILE A 40 11.10 5.03 9.26
C ILE A 40 10.39 6.34 9.60
N ARG A 41 9.19 6.53 9.04
CA ARG A 41 8.37 7.70 9.36
C ARG A 41 7.89 7.64 10.80
N THR A 42 8.05 8.75 11.52
CA THR A 42 7.48 8.92 12.86
C THR A 42 6.05 9.43 12.77
N PHE A 43 5.14 8.81 13.50
CA PHE A 43 3.75 9.24 13.61
C PHE A 43 3.52 9.79 15.02
N SER A 44 3.88 11.07 15.22
CA SER A 44 3.82 11.72 16.55
C SER A 44 2.41 11.82 17.14
N ASN A 45 1.38 11.80 16.30
CA ASN A 45 -0.03 11.81 16.73
C ASN A 45 -0.68 10.42 16.64
N GLY A 46 0.13 9.37 16.45
CA GLY A 46 -0.35 8.00 16.20
C GLY A 46 -0.88 7.79 14.78
N ILE A 47 -1.45 6.60 14.55
CA ILE A 47 -1.99 6.16 13.26
C ILE A 47 -3.52 6.06 13.26
N LEU A 48 -4.17 6.03 14.43
CA LEU A 48 -5.64 5.92 14.53
C LEU A 48 -6.37 7.20 14.07
N THR A 49 -5.75 8.36 14.25
CA THR A 49 -6.35 9.67 13.99
C THR A 49 -6.24 10.10 12.52
N MET A 50 -5.49 9.37 11.70
CA MET A 50 -5.26 9.71 10.31
C MET A 50 -6.50 9.46 9.44
N SER A 51 -6.94 10.50 8.73
CA SER A 51 -7.96 10.41 7.69
C SER A 51 -7.31 10.62 6.32
N HIS A 52 -7.92 10.06 5.26
CA HIS A 52 -7.41 10.17 3.89
C HIS A 52 -5.98 9.62 3.67
N VAL A 53 -5.67 8.49 4.32
CA VAL A 53 -4.35 7.84 4.24
C VAL A 53 -3.98 7.49 2.78
N LEU A 54 -2.84 8.01 2.32
CA LEU A 54 -2.30 7.77 0.98
C LEU A 54 -1.57 6.42 0.88
N GLY A 55 -1.27 5.97 -0.35
CA GLY A 55 -0.55 4.71 -0.58
C GLY A 55 0.83 4.67 0.09
N GLN A 56 1.57 5.78 0.04
CA GLN A 56 2.87 5.90 0.72
C GLN A 56 2.72 5.82 2.24
N GLU A 57 1.67 6.41 2.80
CA GLU A 57 1.44 6.38 4.25
C GLU A 57 1.08 4.97 4.72
N HIS A 58 0.31 4.22 3.94
CA HIS A 58 0.10 2.80 4.20
C HIS A 58 1.43 2.01 4.17
N LYS A 59 2.33 2.32 3.23
CA LYS A 59 3.66 1.70 3.16
C LYS A 59 4.49 2.01 4.41
N ASP A 60 4.50 3.27 4.84
CA ASP A 60 5.18 3.71 6.06
C ASP A 60 4.62 2.99 7.31
N MET A 61 3.29 2.86 7.41
CA MET A 61 2.63 2.11 8.49
C MET A 61 3.03 0.63 8.49
N CYS A 62 3.16 -0.01 7.33
CA CYS A 62 3.56 -1.42 7.23
C CYS A 62 4.96 -1.70 7.79
N GLN A 63 5.86 -0.71 7.78
CA GLN A 63 7.22 -0.86 8.32
C GLN A 63 7.24 -0.98 9.84
N ILE A 64 6.31 -0.33 10.53
CA ILE A 64 6.24 -0.31 12.00
C ILE A 64 5.20 -1.28 12.56
N LEU A 65 4.22 -1.71 11.75
CA LEU A 65 3.02 -2.41 12.19
C LEU A 65 3.29 -3.59 13.12
N LEU A 66 4.26 -4.44 12.77
CA LEU A 66 4.59 -5.62 13.58
C LEU A 66 5.15 -5.23 14.96
N GLY A 67 6.04 -4.23 15.00
CA GLY A 67 6.60 -3.71 16.25
C GLY A 67 5.56 -3.02 17.12
N LEU A 68 4.49 -2.48 16.53
CA LEU A 68 3.39 -1.89 17.30
C LEU A 68 2.55 -2.93 18.03
N ILE A 69 2.41 -4.14 17.47
CA ILE A 69 1.47 -5.14 18.01
C ILE A 69 2.14 -6.25 18.82
N VAL A 70 3.45 -6.49 18.65
CA VAL A 70 4.13 -7.66 19.22
C VAL A 70 4.00 -7.77 20.74
N ASP A 71 4.03 -6.63 21.44
CA ASP A 71 3.98 -6.57 22.91
C ASP A 71 2.61 -6.12 23.44
N LEU A 72 1.59 -5.97 22.58
CA LEU A 72 0.27 -5.54 23.02
C LEU A 72 -0.52 -6.71 23.61
N PRO A 73 -0.97 -6.61 24.88
CA PRO A 73 -1.78 -7.64 25.51
C PRO A 73 -3.18 -7.65 24.92
N LEU A 74 -3.74 -8.84 24.75
CA LEU A 74 -5.13 -9.04 24.37
C LEU A 74 -6.02 -9.22 25.60
N PRO A 75 -7.26 -8.68 25.59
CA PRO A 75 -8.25 -8.93 26.63
C PRO A 75 -8.76 -10.37 26.71
N SER A 76 -8.40 -11.23 25.75
CA SER A 76 -8.94 -12.59 25.58
C SER A 76 -7.86 -13.65 25.78
N VAL A 77 -8.27 -14.93 25.91
CA VAL A 77 -7.35 -16.10 25.94
C VAL A 77 -6.60 -16.28 24.60
N LEU A 78 -7.01 -15.57 23.56
CA LEU A 78 -6.39 -15.65 22.24
C LEU A 78 -5.09 -14.85 22.21
N ARG A 79 -4.15 -15.33 21.39
CA ARG A 79 -2.87 -14.66 21.15
C ARG A 79 -3.01 -13.51 20.15
N THR A 80 -2.01 -12.63 20.15
CA THR A 80 -1.90 -11.55 19.16
C THR A 80 -1.66 -12.16 17.77
N PRO A 81 -2.32 -11.65 16.71
CA PRO A 81 -2.18 -12.18 15.35
C PRO A 81 -0.87 -11.72 14.69
N THR A 82 0.24 -11.72 15.43
CA THR A 82 1.56 -11.24 14.99
C THR A 82 2.06 -12.02 13.78
N THR A 83 1.90 -13.35 13.81
CA THR A 83 2.37 -14.25 12.77
C THR A 83 1.58 -14.11 11.47
N GLU A 84 0.28 -13.83 11.55
CA GLU A 84 -0.59 -13.62 10.40
C GLU A 84 -0.30 -12.28 9.72
N VAL A 85 -0.06 -11.25 10.55
CA VAL A 85 0.40 -9.95 10.10
C VAL A 85 1.78 -10.08 9.45
N HIS A 86 2.70 -10.84 10.05
CA HIS A 86 4.02 -11.13 9.49
C HIS A 86 3.90 -11.79 8.12
N ALA A 87 3.07 -12.82 7.96
CA ALA A 87 2.89 -13.51 6.69
C ALA A 87 2.37 -12.59 5.56
N LEU A 88 1.47 -11.66 5.86
CA LEU A 88 1.03 -10.65 4.87
C LEU A 88 2.11 -9.62 4.55
N LEU A 89 2.91 -9.22 5.54
CA LEU A 89 4.05 -8.33 5.33
C LEU A 89 5.15 -9.00 4.49
N ASP A 90 5.46 -10.27 4.75
CA ASP A 90 6.38 -11.07 3.93
C ASP A 90 5.92 -11.11 2.48
N PHE A 91 4.64 -11.43 2.25
CA PHE A 91 4.06 -11.39 0.91
C PHE A 91 4.23 -10.01 0.26
N LEU A 92 3.95 -8.93 1.02
CA LEU A 92 4.00 -7.55 0.53
C LEU A 92 5.42 -7.17 0.09
N TYR A 93 6.43 -7.54 0.87
CA TYR A 93 7.81 -7.21 0.57
C TYR A 93 8.38 -8.11 -0.54
N LEU A 94 8.05 -9.40 -0.55
CA LEU A 94 8.45 -10.30 -1.64
C LEU A 94 7.86 -9.83 -2.99
N ALA A 95 6.58 -9.46 -3.01
CA ALA A 95 5.92 -8.95 -4.21
C ALA A 95 6.56 -7.66 -4.76
N GLN A 96 7.26 -6.89 -3.92
CA GLN A 96 7.97 -5.65 -4.30
C GLN A 96 9.35 -5.88 -4.91
N PHE A 97 9.87 -7.10 -4.91
CA PHE A 97 11.22 -7.32 -5.41
C PHE A 97 11.31 -7.01 -6.91
N PRO A 98 12.30 -6.20 -7.34
CA PRO A 98 12.50 -5.83 -8.74
C PRO A 98 13.06 -6.99 -9.58
N SER A 99 13.44 -8.09 -8.93
CA SER A 99 13.84 -9.33 -9.57
C SER A 99 13.43 -10.48 -8.67
N GLN A 100 12.83 -11.51 -9.27
CA GLN A 100 12.38 -12.70 -8.55
C GLN A 100 13.03 -13.96 -9.10
N THR A 101 13.29 -14.90 -8.19
CA THR A 101 13.73 -16.25 -8.47
C THR A 101 12.62 -17.23 -8.15
N THR A 102 12.75 -18.48 -8.59
CA THR A 102 11.82 -19.56 -8.20
C THR A 102 11.69 -19.69 -6.68
N ASN A 103 12.78 -19.44 -5.94
CA ASN A 103 12.77 -19.49 -4.48
C ASN A 103 11.95 -18.35 -3.87
N THR A 104 12.08 -17.11 -4.37
CA THR A 104 11.31 -15.97 -3.84
C THR A 104 9.82 -16.09 -4.18
N VAL A 105 9.50 -16.65 -5.37
CA VAL A 105 8.11 -16.97 -5.74
C VAL A 105 7.53 -18.05 -4.81
N ALA A 106 8.29 -19.11 -4.52
CA ALA A 106 7.86 -20.15 -3.58
C ALA A 106 7.66 -19.61 -2.15
N GLN A 107 8.50 -18.67 -1.70
CA GLN A 107 8.31 -17.97 -0.43
C GLN A 107 7.05 -17.10 -0.44
N LEU A 108 6.75 -16.45 -1.56
CA LEU A 108 5.54 -15.64 -1.74
C LEU A 108 4.30 -16.53 -1.59
N ASP A 109 4.25 -17.67 -2.27
CA ASP A 109 3.15 -18.63 -2.12
C ASP A 109 3.05 -19.21 -0.70
N SER A 110 4.20 -19.52 -0.09
CA SER A 110 4.25 -20.06 1.28
C SER A 110 3.72 -19.05 2.31
N SER A 111 4.07 -17.77 2.16
CA SER A 111 3.58 -16.70 3.04
C SER A 111 2.06 -16.54 2.93
N LEU A 112 1.51 -16.59 1.71
CA LEU A 112 0.06 -16.52 1.50
C LEU A 112 -0.67 -17.73 2.07
N ALA A 113 -0.13 -18.94 1.85
CA ALA A 113 -0.68 -20.17 2.42
C ALA A 113 -0.67 -20.12 3.96
N TRP A 114 0.42 -19.64 4.55
CA TRP A 114 0.54 -19.47 6.00
C TRP A 114 -0.54 -18.52 6.53
N PHE A 115 -0.73 -17.36 5.89
CA PHE A 115 -1.82 -16.45 6.24
C PHE A 115 -3.18 -17.14 6.13
N HIS A 116 -3.46 -17.84 5.03
CA HIS A 116 -4.75 -18.50 4.83
C HIS A 116 -5.06 -19.60 5.83
N ASN A 117 -4.05 -20.33 6.30
CA ASN A 117 -4.21 -21.38 7.32
C ASN A 117 -4.52 -20.80 8.71
N ASN A 118 -4.09 -19.58 8.99
CA ASN A 118 -4.17 -19.00 10.34
C ASN A 118 -5.11 -17.78 10.46
N LYS A 119 -5.62 -17.24 9.35
CA LYS A 119 -6.49 -16.05 9.34
C LYS A 119 -7.77 -16.17 10.17
N ALA A 120 -8.20 -17.38 10.54
CA ALA A 120 -9.37 -17.60 11.40
C ALA A 120 -9.29 -16.79 12.71
N ILE A 121 -8.06 -16.53 13.21
CA ILE A 121 -7.84 -15.72 14.41
C ILE A 121 -8.49 -14.33 14.35
N PHE A 122 -8.55 -13.67 13.18
CA PHE A 122 -9.20 -12.35 13.08
C PHE A 122 -10.73 -12.44 13.21
N VAL A 123 -11.31 -13.59 12.89
CA VAL A 123 -12.74 -13.87 13.11
C VAL A 123 -12.98 -14.18 14.58
N ASP A 124 -12.12 -15.00 15.19
CA ASP A 124 -12.20 -15.35 16.60
C ASP A 124 -12.03 -14.12 17.51
N LEU A 125 -11.18 -13.18 17.10
CA LEU A 125 -10.98 -11.87 17.74
C LEU A 125 -12.13 -10.88 17.46
N GLY A 126 -13.10 -11.24 16.61
CA GLY A 126 -14.26 -10.41 16.28
C GLY A 126 -13.97 -9.19 15.40
N VAL A 127 -12.74 -9.02 14.92
CA VAL A 127 -12.33 -7.86 14.10
C VAL A 127 -12.66 -8.02 12.61
N CYS A 128 -12.91 -9.25 12.16
CA CYS A 128 -13.28 -9.56 10.79
C CYS A 128 -14.47 -10.54 10.76
N LYS A 129 -15.49 -10.26 9.93
CA LYS A 129 -16.65 -11.17 9.78
C LYS A 129 -16.38 -12.30 8.78
N HIS A 130 -15.68 -12.00 7.70
CA HIS A 130 -15.39 -12.93 6.61
C HIS A 130 -14.24 -12.43 5.75
N PHE A 131 -13.61 -13.35 5.00
CA PHE A 131 -12.50 -13.04 4.09
C PHE A 131 -12.90 -12.97 2.61
N ASN A 132 -14.18 -12.75 2.31
CA ASN A 132 -14.71 -12.62 0.95
C ASN A 132 -14.36 -11.25 0.34
N THR A 133 -13.07 -10.96 0.22
CA THR A 133 -12.56 -9.74 -0.39
C THR A 133 -11.89 -10.10 -1.73
N PRO A 134 -12.38 -9.56 -2.87
CA PRO A 134 -11.80 -9.85 -4.18
C PRO A 134 -10.29 -9.57 -4.24
N LYS A 135 -9.83 -8.55 -3.51
CA LYS A 135 -8.41 -8.20 -3.41
C LYS A 135 -7.57 -9.27 -2.70
N LEU A 136 -8.12 -9.97 -1.72
CA LEU A 136 -7.43 -11.08 -1.08
C LEU A 136 -7.34 -12.29 -2.02
N HIS A 137 -8.41 -12.59 -2.76
CA HIS A 137 -8.37 -13.63 -3.79
C HIS A 137 -7.35 -13.32 -4.90
N LEU A 138 -7.20 -12.05 -5.27
CA LEU A 138 -6.21 -11.61 -6.26
C LEU A 138 -4.79 -12.02 -5.89
N LEU A 139 -4.44 -12.12 -4.60
CA LEU A 139 -3.10 -12.52 -4.17
C LEU A 139 -2.69 -13.91 -4.67
N MET A 140 -3.65 -14.83 -4.82
CA MET A 140 -3.38 -16.18 -5.34
C MET A 140 -2.85 -16.17 -6.78
N HIS A 141 -3.11 -15.08 -7.52
CA HIS A 141 -2.69 -14.94 -8.91
C HIS A 141 -1.33 -14.26 -9.05
N TYR A 142 -0.68 -13.80 -7.97
CA TYR A 142 0.61 -13.12 -8.09
C TYR A 142 1.71 -14.04 -8.62
N SER A 143 1.83 -15.26 -8.08
CA SER A 143 2.82 -16.25 -8.53
C SER A 143 2.71 -16.57 -10.04
N PRO A 144 1.53 -16.95 -10.59
CA PRO A 144 1.41 -17.17 -12.03
C PRO A 144 1.58 -15.90 -12.86
N LEU A 145 1.13 -14.74 -12.38
CA LEU A 145 1.33 -13.48 -13.09
C LEU A 145 2.82 -13.12 -13.15
N ILE A 146 3.57 -13.30 -12.07
CA ILE A 146 5.01 -13.03 -12.06
C ILE A 146 5.75 -13.95 -13.02
N ALA A 147 5.35 -15.22 -13.11
CA ALA A 147 5.95 -16.17 -14.05
C ALA A 147 5.66 -15.82 -15.53
N LEU A 148 4.47 -15.31 -15.83
CA LEU A 148 4.05 -15.00 -17.21
C LEU A 148 4.50 -13.62 -17.69
N PHE A 149 4.54 -12.65 -16.78
CA PHE A 149 4.60 -11.23 -17.10
C PHE A 149 5.78 -10.50 -16.45
N GLY A 150 6.51 -11.18 -15.56
CA GLY A 150 7.62 -10.59 -14.83
C GLY A 150 7.18 -9.87 -13.56
N THR A 151 8.09 -9.08 -12.99
CA THR A 151 7.93 -8.44 -11.68
C THR A 151 6.81 -7.40 -11.63
N THR A 152 6.31 -7.13 -10.42
CA THR A 152 5.08 -6.33 -10.24
C THR A 152 5.29 -4.81 -10.40
N ASP A 153 6.54 -4.38 -10.50
CA ASP A 153 6.95 -2.99 -10.77
C ASP A 153 6.57 -2.55 -12.19
N ASN A 154 6.63 -3.46 -13.16
CA ASN A 154 6.26 -3.20 -14.57
C ASN A 154 4.76 -2.89 -14.78
N TYR A 155 3.91 -3.19 -13.79
CA TYR A 155 2.44 -3.05 -13.88
C TYR A 155 1.88 -1.99 -12.93
N ASN A 156 2.71 -1.06 -12.47
CA ASN A 156 2.25 -0.02 -11.56
C ASN A 156 1.49 1.10 -12.28
N THR A 157 0.31 1.46 -11.77
CA THR A 157 -0.52 2.54 -12.33
C THR A 157 -0.03 3.94 -11.92
N GLU A 158 0.92 4.04 -11.00
CA GLU A 158 1.48 5.32 -10.54
C GLU A 158 2.00 6.17 -11.72
N GLN A 159 2.66 5.57 -12.70
CA GLN A 159 3.12 6.29 -13.89
C GLN A 159 1.95 6.86 -14.69
N THR A 160 0.93 6.05 -14.96
CA THR A 160 -0.27 6.50 -15.68
C THR A 160 -1.08 7.53 -14.89
N GLU A 161 -1.10 7.43 -13.55
CA GLU A 161 -1.78 8.38 -12.66
C GLU A 161 -1.05 9.73 -12.66
N GLN A 162 0.28 9.72 -12.62
CA GLN A 162 1.11 10.92 -12.75
C GLN A 162 0.89 11.60 -14.10
N LEU A 163 0.92 10.84 -15.19
CA LEU A 163 0.64 11.37 -16.53
C LEU A 163 -0.77 11.95 -16.64
N HIS A 164 -1.76 11.36 -15.98
CA HIS A 164 -3.12 11.91 -15.95
C HIS A 164 -3.19 13.24 -15.17
N ILE A 165 -2.38 13.44 -14.12
CA ILE A 165 -2.25 14.76 -13.47
C ILE A 165 -1.66 15.77 -14.47
N ASP A 166 -0.50 15.44 -15.03
CA ASP A 166 0.27 16.35 -15.88
C ASP A 166 -0.45 16.69 -17.21
N PHE A 167 -1.15 15.71 -17.79
CA PHE A 167 -1.75 15.86 -19.11
C PHE A 167 -3.25 16.16 -19.10
N THR A 168 -3.95 15.79 -18.03
CA THR A 168 -5.40 15.96 -17.97
C THR A 168 -5.78 17.00 -16.93
N LYS A 169 -5.36 16.88 -15.66
CA LYS A 169 -5.77 17.84 -14.61
C LYS A 169 -5.19 19.22 -14.84
N ASP A 170 -3.88 19.32 -15.05
CA ASP A 170 -3.22 20.61 -15.28
C ASP A 170 -3.75 21.29 -16.54
N ALA A 171 -3.92 20.52 -17.62
CA ALA A 171 -4.49 21.00 -18.87
C ALA A 171 -5.93 21.50 -18.68
N TYR A 172 -6.75 20.78 -17.91
CA TYR A 172 -8.12 21.17 -17.63
C TYR A 172 -8.19 22.47 -16.80
N HIS A 173 -7.33 22.59 -15.78
CA HIS A 173 -7.28 23.76 -14.88
C HIS A 173 -7.00 25.08 -15.58
N VAL A 174 -6.30 25.06 -16.71
CA VAL A 174 -5.98 26.26 -17.49
C VAL A 174 -6.99 26.57 -18.59
N THR A 175 -7.98 25.70 -18.82
CA THR A 175 -9.05 25.96 -19.79
C THR A 175 -10.10 26.91 -19.22
N ASN A 176 -10.96 27.42 -20.09
CA ASN A 176 -12.16 28.15 -19.68
C ASN A 176 -13.34 27.23 -19.27
N HIS A 177 -13.11 25.91 -19.17
CA HIS A 177 -14.10 24.88 -18.86
C HIS A 177 -15.32 24.81 -19.80
N LYS A 178 -15.18 25.27 -21.04
CA LYS A 178 -16.21 25.19 -22.08
C LYS A 178 -15.62 24.65 -23.37
N ASP A 179 -16.05 23.48 -23.81
CA ASP A 179 -15.43 22.77 -24.96
C ASP A 179 -13.93 22.63 -24.72
N GLU A 180 -13.61 21.93 -23.64
CA GLU A 180 -12.30 21.85 -23.01
C GLU A 180 -11.32 20.96 -23.78
N TYR A 181 -11.80 19.90 -24.45
CA TYR A 181 -10.93 18.92 -25.11
C TYR A 181 -10.00 19.53 -26.19
N PRO A 182 -10.49 20.40 -27.10
CA PRO A 182 -9.61 21.09 -28.05
C PRO A 182 -8.58 21.98 -27.34
N GLN A 183 -8.99 22.67 -26.27
CA GLN A 183 -8.11 23.57 -25.52
C GLN A 183 -7.01 22.80 -24.78
N MET A 184 -7.37 21.68 -24.15
CA MET A 184 -6.42 20.79 -23.48
C MET A 184 -5.40 20.23 -24.47
N THR A 185 -5.84 19.84 -25.66
CA THR A 185 -4.96 19.29 -26.71
C THR A 185 -3.97 20.36 -27.21
N ILE A 186 -4.44 21.58 -27.48
CA ILE A 186 -3.58 22.71 -27.87
C ILE A 186 -2.58 23.04 -26.75
N TRP A 187 -3.01 22.99 -25.49
CA TRP A 187 -2.13 23.23 -24.35
C TRP A 187 -1.01 22.19 -24.26
N LEU A 188 -1.33 20.91 -24.45
CA LEU A 188 -0.34 19.83 -24.49
C LEU A 188 0.68 20.03 -25.61
N GLU A 189 0.21 20.33 -26.82
CA GLU A 189 1.08 20.57 -27.99
C GLU A 189 2.06 21.73 -27.73
N ARG A 190 1.59 22.81 -27.09
CA ARG A 190 2.45 23.94 -26.71
C ARG A 190 3.50 23.55 -25.68
N ARG A 191 3.12 22.77 -24.67
CA ARG A 191 4.01 22.32 -23.60
C ARG A 191 5.12 21.40 -24.17
N GLU A 192 4.76 20.51 -25.09
CA GLU A 192 5.70 19.65 -25.80
C GLU A 192 6.71 20.46 -26.63
N LYS A 193 6.24 21.43 -27.43
CA LYS A 193 7.13 22.30 -28.22
C LYS A 193 8.11 23.09 -27.35
N LEU A 194 7.64 23.61 -26.21
CA LEU A 194 8.50 24.32 -25.25
C LEU A 194 9.55 23.39 -24.61
N GLN A 195 9.16 22.17 -24.25
CA GLN A 195 10.10 21.17 -23.72
C GLN A 195 11.18 20.83 -24.76
N GLN A 196 10.80 20.54 -26.00
CA GLN A 196 11.74 20.26 -27.09
C GLN A 196 12.71 21.44 -27.32
N HIS A 197 12.20 22.66 -27.35
CA HIS A 197 13.04 23.85 -27.50
C HIS A 197 13.99 24.08 -26.32
N THR A 198 13.54 23.80 -25.09
CA THR A 198 14.37 23.91 -23.88
C THR A 198 15.53 22.90 -23.90
N VAL A 199 15.27 21.67 -24.35
CA VAL A 199 16.31 20.64 -24.51
C VAL A 199 17.33 21.08 -25.56
N PHE A 200 16.87 21.64 -26.68
CA PHE A 200 17.75 22.16 -27.74
C PHE A 200 18.69 23.26 -27.21
N ILE A 201 18.18 24.25 -26.46
CA ILE A 201 19.00 25.33 -25.90
C ILE A 201 20.03 24.79 -24.91
N LYS A 202 19.70 23.79 -24.08
CA LYS A 202 20.62 23.23 -23.08
C LYS A 202 21.77 22.40 -23.67
N PHE A 203 21.63 21.93 -24.91
CA PHE A 203 22.66 21.17 -25.62
C PHE A 203 23.63 22.05 -26.43
N GLN A 204 23.40 23.36 -26.49
CA GLN A 204 24.32 24.37 -27.02
C GLN A 204 25.24 24.90 -25.92
#